data_AF-A0A957ZJT3-F1
#
_entry.id   AF-A0A957ZJT3-F1
#
_cell.length_a   1.000
_cell.length_b   1.000
_cell.length_c   1.000
_cell.angle_alpha   90.00
_cell.angle_beta   90.00
_cell.angle_gamma   90.00
#
_symmetry.space_group_name_H-M   'P 1'
#
loop_
_entity.id
_entity.type
_entity.pdbx_description
1 polymer ?
#
loop_
_entity_poly.entity_id
_entity_poly.type
_entity_poly.pdbx_seq_one_letter_code
_entity_poly.pdbx_strand_id
1 'polypeptide(L)'
;QHIVNRIRATYPDDGILSEESKDDLARLTKERVWIIDPMDGTKEFIARNGEFSVMIGLAVQGRPVLGVVQQPANGLLYAGA
;
A
#
# COMPACT_ATOMS: atom_id res chain seq x y z
N GLN A 1 1.53 3.27 9.54
CA GLN A 1 2.05 4.66 9.36
C GLN A 1 3.43 4.78 8.66
N HIS A 2 4.44 3.94 8.93
CA HIS A 2 5.81 4.16 8.41
C HIS A 2 5.91 4.22 6.87
N ILE A 3 5.30 3.26 6.16
CA ILE A 3 5.30 3.17 4.69
C ILE A 3 4.69 4.43 4.07
N VAL A 4 3.50 4.80 4.53
CA VAL A 4 2.78 6.01 4.08
C VAL A 4 3.64 7.26 4.26
N ASN A 5 4.27 7.44 5.43
CA ASN A 5 5.12 8.60 5.69
C ASN A 5 6.35 8.65 4.77
N ARG A 6 6.96 7.49 4.48
CA ARG A 6 8.08 7.41 3.55
C ARG A 6 7.66 7.83 2.15
N ILE A 7 6.54 7.32 1.66
CA ILE A 7 6.02 7.66 0.32
C ILE A 7 5.69 9.15 0.23
N ARG A 8 5.02 9.73 1.24
CA ARG A 8 4.76 11.19 1.27
C ARG A 8 6.02 12.03 1.21
N ALA A 9 7.07 11.60 1.91
CA ALA A 9 8.34 12.32 1.93
C ALA A 9 9.10 12.22 0.59
N THR A 10 8.99 11.09 -0.09
CA THR A 10 9.67 10.84 -1.38
C THR A 10 8.90 11.40 -2.58
N TYR A 11 7.57 11.34 -2.55
CA TYR A 11 6.66 11.76 -3.61
C TYR A 11 5.58 12.70 -3.04
N PRO A 12 5.93 13.93 -2.67
CA PRO A 12 5.02 14.85 -1.98
C PRO A 12 3.81 15.27 -2.84
N ASP A 13 3.94 15.19 -4.16
CA ASP A 13 2.87 15.56 -5.09
C ASP A 13 1.90 14.42 -5.40
N ASP A 14 2.27 13.18 -5.09
CA ASP A 14 1.45 11.99 -5.35
C ASP A 14 0.30 11.88 -4.33
N GLY A 15 -0.82 11.32 -4.77
CA GLY A 15 -1.94 10.96 -3.90
C GLY A 15 -1.63 9.67 -3.12
N ILE A 16 -2.28 9.51 -1.96
CA ILE A 16 -2.20 8.27 -1.18
C ILE A 16 -3.60 7.86 -0.73
N LEU A 17 -3.94 6.59 -0.93
CA LEU A 17 -5.05 5.90 -0.31
C LEU A 17 -4.47 4.80 0.58
N SER A 18 -4.87 4.73 1.85
CA SER A 18 -4.46 3.64 2.74
C SER A 18 -5.55 3.36 3.76
N GLU A 19 -5.77 2.09 4.10
CA GLU A 19 -6.76 1.66 5.10
C GLU A 19 -6.54 2.34 6.47
N GLU A 20 -5.27 2.49 6.86
CA GLU A 20 -4.85 3.06 8.14
C GLU A 20 -4.82 4.59 8.16
N SER A 21 -5.23 5.25 7.07
CA SER A 21 -5.26 6.71 6.97
C SER A 21 -6.69 7.19 6.73
N LYS A 22 -7.03 8.35 7.29
CA LYS A 22 -8.29 9.01 6.93
C LYS A 22 -8.31 9.26 5.42
N ASP A 23 -9.38 8.81 4.75
CA ASP A 23 -9.53 9.05 3.32
C ASP A 23 -9.60 10.56 3.03
N ASP A 24 -8.94 10.94 1.95
CA ASP A 24 -8.89 12.30 1.44
C ASP A 24 -9.09 12.26 -0.07
N LEU A 25 -10.25 12.74 -0.52
CA LEU A 25 -10.62 12.76 -1.93
C LEU A 25 -9.72 13.66 -2.78
N ALA A 26 -8.88 14.52 -2.18
CA ALA A 26 -7.85 15.25 -2.91
C ALA A 26 -6.92 14.34 -3.71
N ARG A 27 -6.75 13.06 -3.30
CA ARG A 27 -5.98 12.08 -4.08
C ARG A 27 -6.55 11.83 -5.48
N LEU A 28 -7.85 12.04 -5.70
CA LEU A 28 -8.51 11.82 -7.00
C LEU A 28 -8.12 12.86 -8.05
N THR A 29 -7.55 13.99 -7.62
CA THR A 29 -7.04 15.03 -8.54
C THR A 29 -5.56 14.81 -8.89
N LYS A 30 -4.91 13.83 -8.28
CA LYS A 30 -3.50 13.52 -8.50
C LYS A 30 -3.34 12.57 -9.68
N GLU A 31 -2.33 12.84 -10.51
CA GLU A 31 -1.99 11.96 -11.62
C GLU A 31 -1.51 10.59 -11.13
N ARG A 32 -0.74 10.57 -10.05
CA ARG A 32 -0.16 9.36 -9.45
C ARG A 32 -0.79 9.14 -8.09
N VAL A 33 -1.26 7.93 -7.81
CA VAL A 33 -1.86 7.56 -6.53
C VAL A 33 -1.31 6.23 -6.04
N TRP A 34 -0.73 6.24 -4.85
CA TRP A 34 -0.31 5.03 -4.13
C TRP A 34 -1.49 4.47 -3.34
N ILE A 35 -1.76 3.17 -3.50
CA ILE A 35 -2.77 2.44 -2.73
C ILE A 35 -2.04 1.47 -1.81
N ILE A 36 -2.24 1.57 -0.50
CA ILE A 36 -1.41 0.89 0.49
C ILE A 36 -2.29 0.21 1.54
N ASP A 37 -2.18 -1.11 1.63
CA ASP A 37 -2.63 -1.88 2.78
C ASP A 37 -1.38 -2.36 3.56
N PRO A 38 -1.08 -1.74 4.72
CA PRO A 38 0.12 -2.07 5.47
C PRO A 38 0.01 -3.38 6.24
N MET A 39 -1.18 -3.97 6.43
CA MET A 39 -1.37 -5.16 7.23
C MET A 39 -2.70 -5.89 6.93
N ASP A 40 -2.73 -6.55 5.78
CA ASP A 40 -3.82 -7.48 5.46
C ASP A 40 -3.61 -8.81 6.19
N GLY A 41 -4.67 -9.38 6.75
CA GLY A 41 -4.59 -10.51 7.67
C GLY A 41 -4.37 -10.11 9.13
N THR A 42 -5.04 -9.04 9.62
CA THR A 42 -4.89 -8.57 11.01
C THR A 42 -5.23 -9.65 12.05
N LYS A 43 -6.21 -10.53 11.79
CA LYS A 43 -6.57 -11.62 12.73
C LYS A 43 -5.45 -12.66 12.82
N GLU A 44 -4.87 -12.97 11.68
CA GLU A 44 -3.77 -13.92 11.47
C GLU A 44 -2.49 -13.38 12.11
N PHE A 45 -2.22 -12.08 11.96
CA PHE A 45 -1.16 -11.37 12.67
C PHE A 45 -1.32 -11.48 14.20
N ILE A 46 -2.53 -11.23 14.73
CA ILE A 46 -2.83 -11.39 16.16
C ILE A 46 -2.66 -12.85 16.61
N ALA A 47 -3.10 -13.81 15.78
CA ALA A 47 -2.94 -15.24 16.02
C ALA A 47 -1.49 -15.74 15.90
N ARG A 48 -0.55 -14.89 15.43
CA ARG A 48 0.86 -15.21 15.20
C ARG A 48 1.07 -16.45 14.32
N ASN A 49 0.14 -16.70 13.40
CA ASN A 49 0.21 -17.84 12.48
C ASN A 49 1.07 -17.54 11.24
N GLY A 50 1.57 -16.31 11.10
CA GLY A 50 2.48 -15.88 10.02
C GLY A 50 1.79 -15.47 8.73
N GLU A 51 0.45 -15.54 8.65
CA GLU A 51 -0.29 -15.25 7.43
C GLU A 51 -0.77 -13.81 7.38
N PHE A 52 0.17 -12.87 7.22
CA PHE A 52 -0.17 -11.48 6.93
C PHE A 52 0.64 -10.96 5.74
N SER A 53 0.09 -9.95 5.06
CA SER A 53 0.69 -9.38 3.87
C SER A 53 0.74 -7.85 3.93
N VAL A 54 1.72 -7.28 3.23
CA VAL A 54 1.77 -5.86 2.92
C VAL A 54 1.49 -5.71 1.43
N MET A 55 0.51 -4.90 1.07
CA MET A 55 0.13 -4.67 -0.33
C MET A 55 0.36 -3.21 -0.70
N ILE A 56 1.06 -2.99 -1.81
CA ILE A 56 1.35 -1.66 -2.34
C ILE A 56 1.05 -1.66 -3.83
N GLY A 57 0.15 -0.78 -4.25
CA GLY A 57 -0.17 -0.51 -5.65
C GLY A 57 0.15 0.94 -6.03
N LEU A 58 0.43 1.14 -7.32
CA LEU A 58 0.53 2.47 -7.92
C LEU A 58 -0.40 2.56 -9.12
N ALA A 59 -1.26 3.56 -9.11
CA ALA A 59 -2.02 3.96 -10.28
C ALA A 59 -1.47 5.26 -10.86
N VAL A 60 -1.36 5.33 -12.18
CA VAL A 60 -0.98 6.53 -12.93
C VAL A 60 -2.08 6.83 -13.94
N GLN A 61 -2.61 8.05 -13.91
CA GLN A 61 -3.76 8.48 -14.71
C GLN A 61 -4.96 7.53 -14.57
N GLY A 62 -5.19 7.04 -13.35
CA GLY A 62 -6.26 6.09 -13.03
C GLY A 62 -6.02 4.65 -13.52
N ARG A 63 -4.87 4.35 -14.12
CA ARG A 63 -4.51 2.99 -14.56
C ARG A 63 -3.51 2.36 -13.61
N PRO A 64 -3.71 1.10 -13.16
CA PRO A 64 -2.70 0.40 -12.39
C PRO A 64 -1.44 0.19 -13.25
N VAL A 65 -0.27 0.49 -12.70
CA VAL A 65 1.03 0.31 -13.38
C VAL A 65 2.04 -0.50 -12.56
N LEU A 66 1.73 -0.75 -11.28
CA LEU A 66 2.54 -1.55 -10.37
C LEU A 66 1.63 -2.11 -9.27
N GLY A 67 1.85 -3.36 -8.91
CA GLY A 67 1.35 -4.00 -7.70
C GLY A 67 2.42 -4.88 -7.06
N VAL A 68 2.55 -4.79 -5.74
CA VAL A 68 3.46 -5.58 -4.93
C VAL A 68 2.71 -6.16 -3.75
N VAL A 69 2.88 -7.46 -3.51
CA VAL A 69 2.39 -8.16 -2.31
C VAL A 69 3.59 -8.82 -1.64
N GLN A 70 3.88 -8.41 -0.41
CA GLN A 70 4.94 -9.00 0.40
C GLN A 70 4.31 -9.84 1.51
N GLN A 71 4.75 -11.08 1.66
CA GLN A 71 4.43 -11.96 2.77
C GLN A 71 5.66 -12.11 3.67
N PRO A 72 5.82 -11.29 4.73
CA PRO A 72 7.08 -11.19 5.46
C PRO A 72 7.47 -12.48 6.17
N ALA A 73 6.50 -13.21 6.75
CA ALA A 73 6.77 -14.44 7.48
C ALA A 73 7.34 -15.56 6.59
N ASN A 74 6.93 -15.57 5.31
CA ASN A 74 7.35 -16.58 4.34
C ASN A 74 8.54 -16.11 3.48
N GLY A 75 8.94 -14.83 3.62
CA GLY A 75 9.98 -14.23 2.78
C GLY A 75 9.59 -14.12 1.30
N LEU A 76 8.29 -14.16 0.97
CA LEU A 76 7.80 -14.14 -0.41
C LEU A 76 7.45 -12.72 -0.85
N LEU A 77 7.77 -12.41 -2.10
CA LEU A 77 7.43 -11.16 -2.76
C LEU A 77 6.81 -11.49 -4.13
N TYR A 78 5.60 -10.99 -4.34
CA TYR A 78 4.91 -11.04 -5.63
C TYR A 78 4.87 -9.62 -6.19
N ALA A 79 5.14 -9.48 -7.48
CA ALA A 79 5.09 -8.20 -8.17
C ALA A 79 4.52 -8.36 -9.57
N GLY A 80 3.81 -7.33 -10.03
CA GLY A 80 3.24 -7.24 -11.38
C GLY A 80 3.09 -5.78 -11.82
N ALA A 81 3.00 -5.58 -13.14
CA ALA A 81 2.81 -4.27 -13.79
C ALA A 81 1.88 -4.44 -15.00
#